data_AF-A0A819ZMR0-F1
#
_entry.id   AF-A0A819ZMR0-F1
#
_cell.length_a   1.000
_cell.length_b   1.000
_cell.length_c   1.000
_cell.angle_alpha   90.00
_cell.angle_beta   90.00
_cell.angle_gamma   90.00
#
_symmetry.space_group_name_H-M   'P 1'
#
loop_
_entity.id
_entity.type
_entity.pdbx_description
1 polymer ?
#
loop_
_entity_poly.entity_id
_entity_poly.type
_entity_poly.pdbx_seq_one_letter_code
_entity_poly.pdbx_strand_id
1 'polypeptide(L)'
;MAVHRRQLTTDLNSQLTKISLPYQCRKLLLSYGVWNSSLNMIEIVHRHRSATKCFLSMGFMKNSKLYIYPEEAIFMMQCSLLQVSINNLEEKNAIPISLTEAYSLWFNQPRLNIKHLHVYQYLTRIGFTLIRHRTDRSMIEAEENLSNKNIKRKRDEYENEIIEPPEEEQQRQHENYTCQMS
;
A
#
# COMPACT_ATOMS: atom_id res chain seq x y z
N MET A 1 -13.71 -16.06 52.79
CA MET A 1 -12.42 -15.95 52.08
C MET A 1 -12.33 -16.78 50.79
N ALA A 2 -12.98 -17.95 50.66
CA ALA A 2 -12.89 -18.80 49.47
C ALA A 2 -13.54 -18.21 48.19
N VAL A 3 -14.62 -17.44 48.34
CA VAL A 3 -15.35 -16.83 47.20
C VAL A 3 -14.51 -15.80 46.46
N HIS A 4 -13.78 -14.96 47.21
CA HIS A 4 -12.94 -13.92 46.64
C HIS A 4 -11.75 -14.47 45.84
N ARG A 5 -11.14 -15.57 46.33
CA ARG A 5 -10.09 -16.29 45.57
C ARG A 5 -10.62 -16.87 44.26
N ARG A 6 -11.84 -17.41 44.25
CA ARG A 6 -12.46 -17.92 43.02
C ARG A 6 -12.71 -16.80 42.01
N GLN A 7 -13.19 -15.64 42.46
CA GLN A 7 -13.37 -14.47 41.60
C GLN A 7 -12.06 -13.99 40.97
N LEU A 8 -10.97 -13.93 41.74
CA LEU A 8 -9.66 -13.57 41.20
C LEU A 8 -9.16 -14.56 40.15
N THR A 9 -9.36 -15.87 40.38
CA THR A 9 -8.97 -16.89 39.39
C THR A 9 -9.80 -16.83 38.12
N THR A 10 -11.10 -16.53 38.21
CA THR A 10 -11.96 -16.37 37.04
C THR A 10 -11.62 -15.12 36.25
N ASP A 11 -11.33 -14.00 36.93
CA ASP A 11 -10.92 -12.76 36.29
C ASP A 11 -9.58 -12.91 35.57
N LEU A 12 -8.59 -13.53 36.22
CA LEU A 12 -7.30 -13.82 35.60
C LEU A 12 -7.45 -14.69 34.37
N ASN A 13 -8.26 -15.76 34.44
CA ASN A 13 -8.51 -16.61 33.29
C ASN A 13 -9.24 -15.86 32.15
N SER A 14 -10.16 -14.94 32.48
CA SER A 14 -10.83 -14.11 31.47
C SER A 14 -9.90 -13.08 30.80
N GLN A 15 -8.91 -12.58 31.53
CA GLN A 15 -7.87 -11.67 31.02
C GLN A 15 -6.91 -12.43 30.11
N LEU A 16 -6.47 -13.62 30.55
CA LEU A 16 -5.59 -14.48 29.77
C LEU A 16 -6.25 -14.95 28.47
N THR A 17 -7.56 -15.21 28.45
CA THR A 17 -8.27 -15.54 27.20
C THR A 17 -8.39 -14.33 26.26
N LYS A 18 -8.57 -13.12 26.79
CA LYS A 18 -8.56 -11.89 25.98
C LYS A 18 -7.18 -11.59 25.38
N ILE A 19 -6.11 -11.91 26.10
CA ILE A 19 -4.72 -11.73 25.63
C ILE A 19 -4.32 -12.86 24.66
N SER A 20 -4.80 -14.09 24.89
CA SER A 20 -4.46 -15.25 24.06
C SER A 20 -5.21 -15.26 22.73
N LEU A 21 -6.36 -14.60 22.65
CA LEU A 21 -6.98 -14.27 21.38
C LEU A 21 -6.02 -13.33 20.65
N PRO A 22 -5.39 -13.75 19.54
CA PRO A 22 -4.56 -12.84 18.77
C PRO A 22 -5.46 -11.68 18.39
N TYR A 23 -5.11 -10.46 18.80
CA TYR A 23 -5.79 -9.25 18.36
C TYR A 23 -5.87 -9.32 16.83
N GLN A 24 -7.03 -9.71 16.30
CA GLN A 24 -7.30 -9.69 14.88
C GLN A 24 -7.56 -8.23 14.53
N CYS A 25 -6.51 -7.39 14.61
CA CYS A 25 -6.43 -6.19 13.80
C CYS A 25 -6.82 -6.63 12.41
N ARG A 26 -7.94 -6.12 11.88
CA ARG A 26 -8.58 -6.61 10.65
C ARG A 26 -7.51 -6.83 9.57
N LYS A 27 -7.07 -8.08 9.42
CA LYS A 27 -6.07 -8.55 8.44
C LYS A 27 -6.50 -8.32 6.99
N LEU A 28 -7.69 -7.75 6.80
CA LEU A 28 -8.44 -7.75 5.56
C LEU A 28 -8.05 -6.63 4.60
N LEU A 29 -7.31 -5.60 5.03
CA LEU A 29 -7.01 -4.43 4.18
C LEU A 29 -5.52 -4.22 3.86
N LEU A 30 -4.65 -5.14 4.28
CA LEU A 30 -3.20 -5.03 4.15
C LEU A 30 -2.66 -6.00 3.10
N SER A 31 -1.66 -5.54 2.37
CA SER A 31 -0.83 -6.42 1.55
C SER A 31 0.23 -7.08 2.43
N TYR A 32 0.71 -8.26 2.03
CA TYR A 32 1.72 -9.01 2.78
C TYR A 32 2.98 -9.18 1.94
N GLY A 33 4.12 -8.90 2.57
CA GLY A 33 5.44 -9.10 2.00
C GLY A 33 6.36 -9.87 2.92
N VAL A 34 7.31 -10.59 2.34
CA VAL A 34 8.36 -11.31 3.04
C VAL A 34 9.68 -10.64 2.75
N TRP A 35 10.44 -10.35 3.80
CA TRP A 35 11.79 -9.80 3.67
C TRP A 35 12.80 -10.88 3.27
N ASN A 36 13.58 -10.60 2.23
CA ASN A 36 14.72 -11.42 1.83
C ASN A 36 16.03 -10.69 2.17
N SER A 37 16.73 -11.16 3.19
CA SER A 37 17.99 -10.55 3.67
C SER A 37 19.11 -10.60 2.64
N SER A 38 19.15 -11.62 1.78
CA SER A 38 20.25 -11.81 0.81
C SER A 38 20.16 -10.82 -0.35
N LEU A 39 18.93 -10.53 -0.80
CA LEU A 39 18.67 -9.59 -1.88
C LEU A 39 18.42 -8.18 -1.38
N ASN A 40 18.19 -8.02 -0.07
CA ASN A 40 17.80 -6.77 0.56
C ASN A 40 16.55 -6.18 -0.12
N MET A 41 15.56 -7.04 -0.39
CA MET A 41 14.31 -6.73 -1.07
C MET A 41 13.13 -7.43 -0.39
N ILE A 42 11.95 -6.83 -0.52
CA ILE A 42 10.69 -7.38 -0.02
C ILE A 42 9.99 -8.08 -1.18
N GLU A 43 9.74 -9.37 -1.06
CA GLU A 43 8.89 -10.12 -1.98
C GLU A 43 7.43 -9.94 -1.55
N ILE A 44 6.55 -9.51 -2.46
CA ILE A 44 5.13 -9.39 -2.16
C ILE A 44 4.42 -10.71 -2.42
N VAL A 45 3.91 -11.31 -1.35
CA VAL A 45 3.19 -12.60 -1.37
C VAL A 45 1.71 -12.39 -1.69
N HIS A 46 1.10 -11.37 -1.09
CA HIS A 46 -0.32 -11.09 -1.25
C HIS A 46 -0.55 -9.60 -1.44
N ARG A 47 -1.33 -9.24 -2.47
CA ARG A 47 -1.65 -7.87 -2.83
C ARG A 47 -3.11 -7.60 -2.51
N HIS A 48 -3.36 -6.61 -1.65
CA HIS A 48 -4.71 -6.14 -1.36
C HIS A 48 -5.09 -4.96 -2.27
N ARG A 49 -6.39 -4.81 -2.58
CA ARG A 49 -6.92 -3.79 -3.49
C ARG A 49 -6.58 -2.35 -3.06
N SER A 50 -6.52 -2.10 -1.76
CA SER A 50 -6.16 -0.78 -1.19
C SER A 50 -4.77 -0.30 -1.63
N ALA A 51 -3.84 -1.23 -1.84
CA ALA A 51 -2.45 -0.94 -2.20
C ALA A 51 -2.19 -1.08 -3.72
N THR A 52 -3.19 -1.44 -4.53
CA THR A 52 -3.02 -1.65 -5.98
C THR A 52 -2.41 -0.43 -6.65
N LYS A 53 -2.89 0.79 -6.34
CA LYS A 53 -2.36 2.03 -6.92
C LYS A 53 -0.86 2.23 -6.62
N CYS A 54 -0.40 1.82 -5.44
CA CYS A 54 1.01 1.88 -5.08
C CYS A 54 1.83 0.86 -5.87
N PHE A 55 1.34 -0.36 -6.04
CA PHE A 55 2.04 -1.39 -6.83
C PHE A 55 2.09 -1.13 -8.33
N LEU A 56 1.32 -0.15 -8.86
CA LEU A 56 1.47 0.30 -10.25
C LEU A 56 2.71 1.16 -10.45
N SER A 57 3.15 1.90 -9.44
CA SER A 57 4.28 2.82 -9.52
C SER A 57 5.51 2.35 -8.75
N MET A 58 5.35 1.46 -7.77
CA MET A 58 6.40 1.00 -6.87
C MET A 58 6.79 -0.45 -7.15
N GLY A 59 8.07 -0.75 -6.98
CA GLY A 59 8.64 -2.08 -7.16
C GLY A 59 8.85 -2.48 -8.61
N PHE A 60 9.34 -3.70 -8.81
CA PHE A 60 9.58 -4.27 -10.12
C PHE A 60 9.25 -5.77 -10.14
N MET A 61 8.87 -6.26 -11.31
CA MET A 61 8.62 -7.69 -11.50
C MET A 61 9.90 -8.42 -11.90
N LYS A 62 10.23 -9.49 -11.19
CA LYS A 62 11.32 -10.40 -11.53
C LYS A 62 10.86 -11.84 -11.31
N ASN A 63 11.04 -12.70 -12.31
CA ASN A 63 10.65 -14.11 -12.24
C ASN A 63 9.17 -14.30 -11.80
N SER A 64 8.27 -13.51 -12.37
CA SER A 64 6.82 -13.50 -12.03
C SER A 64 6.47 -13.13 -10.59
N LYS A 65 7.44 -12.64 -9.81
CA LYS A 65 7.24 -12.15 -8.44
C LYS A 65 7.45 -10.64 -8.40
N LEU A 66 6.66 -9.95 -7.58
CA LEU A 66 6.79 -8.52 -7.35
C LEU A 66 7.76 -8.29 -6.19
N TYR A 67 8.83 -7.55 -6.47
CA TYR A 67 9.79 -7.12 -5.46
C TYR A 67 9.71 -5.62 -5.26
N ILE A 68 9.84 -5.21 -4.00
CA ILE A 68 9.77 -3.81 -3.59
C ILE A 68 11.07 -3.46 -2.87
N TYR A 69 11.53 -2.24 -3.10
CA TYR A 69 12.71 -1.72 -2.42
C TYR A 69 12.38 -1.34 -0.97
N PRO A 70 13.36 -1.38 -0.06
CA PRO A 70 13.12 -1.08 1.35
C PRO A 70 12.57 0.33 1.61
N GLU A 71 12.92 1.34 0.81
CA GLU A 71 12.37 2.69 0.97
C GLU A 71 10.87 2.76 0.65
N GLU A 72 10.49 2.09 -0.43
CA GLU A 72 9.09 1.98 -0.86
C GLU A 72 8.28 1.18 0.17
N ALA A 73 8.86 0.09 0.70
CA ALA A 73 8.23 -0.73 1.72
C ALA A 73 8.03 0.05 3.03
N ILE A 74 8.99 0.85 3.49
CA ILE A 74 8.79 1.72 4.66
C ILE A 74 7.66 2.70 4.40
N PHE A 75 7.63 3.33 3.23
CA PHE A 75 6.54 4.26 2.89
C PHE A 75 5.17 3.56 2.97
N MET A 76 5.04 2.36 2.38
CA MET A 76 3.81 1.59 2.43
C MET A 76 3.45 1.11 3.85
N MET A 77 4.43 0.77 4.68
CA MET A 77 4.22 0.42 6.09
C MET A 77 3.72 1.63 6.89
N GLN A 78 4.29 2.82 6.69
CA GLN A 78 3.82 4.06 7.31
C GLN A 78 2.37 4.38 6.91
N CYS A 79 2.02 4.19 5.65
CA CYS A 79 0.66 4.36 5.15
C CYS A 79 -0.30 3.24 5.58
N SER A 80 0.17 2.24 6.34
CA SER A 80 -0.63 1.08 6.76
C SER A 80 -1.25 0.34 5.56
N LEU A 81 -0.46 0.15 4.50
CA LEU A 81 -0.85 -0.57 3.28
C LEU A 81 -0.13 -1.90 3.10
N LEU A 82 1.00 -2.08 3.78
CA LEU A 82 1.87 -3.25 3.69
C LEU A 82 2.28 -3.70 5.09
N GLN A 83 2.16 -5.01 5.33
CA GLN A 83 2.76 -5.68 6.47
C GLN A 83 3.90 -6.56 5.95
N VAL A 84 5.10 -6.38 6.50
CA VAL A 84 6.28 -7.17 6.14
C VAL A 84 6.60 -8.14 7.27
N SER A 85 6.91 -9.38 6.92
CA SER A 85 7.38 -10.38 7.87
C SER A 85 8.77 -10.90 7.53
N ILE A 86 9.50 -11.31 8.58
CA ILE A 86 10.77 -12.05 8.44
C ILE A 86 10.45 -13.52 8.56
N ASN A 87 10.99 -14.31 7.62
CA ASN A 87 10.98 -15.75 7.75
C ASN A 87 12.12 -16.13 8.69
N ASN A 88 11.79 -16.51 9.92
CA ASN A 88 12.75 -17.17 10.78
C ASN A 88 12.83 -18.63 10.36
N LEU A 89 14.05 -19.11 10.09
CA LEU A 89 14.32 -20.47 9.63
C LEU A 89 13.95 -21.56 10.67
N GLU A 90 13.62 -21.16 11.90
CA GLU A 90 13.41 -22.07 13.03
C GLU A 90 11.95 -22.19 13.48
N GLU A 91 11.07 -21.26 13.08
CA GLU A 91 9.65 -21.31 13.42
C GLU A 91 8.79 -21.20 12.18
N LYS A 92 7.78 -22.07 12.07
CA LYS A 92 6.73 -22.03 11.03
C LYS A 92 5.89 -20.73 11.04
N ASN A 93 6.22 -19.78 11.91
CA ASN A 93 5.51 -18.53 12.09
C ASN A 93 6.33 -17.39 11.52
N ALA A 94 5.76 -16.72 10.52
CA ALA A 94 6.30 -15.48 9.99
C ALA A 94 6.11 -14.37 11.02
N ILE A 95 7.20 -13.73 11.46
CA ILE A 95 7.15 -12.67 12.48
C ILE A 95 6.97 -11.32 11.76
N PRO A 96 5.91 -10.56 12.06
CA PRO A 96 5.73 -9.24 11.48
C PRO A 96 6.77 -8.27 12.04
N ILE A 97 7.37 -7.47 11.16
CA ILE A 97 8.38 -6.47 11.52
C ILE A 97 7.66 -5.20 11.96
N SER A 98 8.11 -4.60 13.06
CA SER A 98 7.65 -3.26 13.45
C SER A 98 8.28 -2.18 12.56
N LEU A 99 7.64 -1.02 12.44
CA LEU A 99 8.19 0.07 11.63
C LEU A 99 9.60 0.47 12.09
N THR A 100 9.82 0.63 13.40
CA THR A 100 11.13 0.98 13.99
C THR A 100 12.18 -0.08 13.71
N GLU A 101 11.81 -1.35 13.79
CA GLU A 101 12.71 -2.46 13.49
C GLU A 101 13.08 -2.49 12.00
N ALA A 102 12.14 -2.20 11.10
CA ALA A 102 12.41 -2.10 9.66
C ALA A 102 13.45 -1.00 9.35
N TYR A 103 13.40 0.14 10.04
CA TYR A 103 14.43 1.18 9.92
C TYR A 103 15.81 0.65 10.28
N SER A 104 15.93 -0.02 11.43
CA SER A 104 17.19 -0.58 11.90
C SER A 104 17.71 -1.69 10.99
N LEU A 105 16.82 -2.53 10.44
CA LEU A 105 17.21 -3.66 9.60
C LEU A 105 17.66 -3.23 8.19
N TRP A 106 16.95 -2.30 7.56
CA TRP A 106 17.18 -1.97 6.15
C TRP A 106 18.18 -0.82 5.95
N PHE A 107 18.27 0.12 6.89
CA PHE A 107 19.09 1.33 6.76
C PHE A 107 20.41 1.29 7.53
N ASN A 108 20.75 0.16 8.13
CA ASN A 108 22.09 -0.06 8.70
C ASN A 108 23.13 -0.47 7.64
N GLN A 109 22.74 -0.53 6.36
CA GLN A 109 23.63 -0.87 5.25
C GLN A 109 24.17 0.38 4.53
N PRO A 110 25.44 0.38 4.07
CA PRO A 110 26.07 1.54 3.45
C PRO A 110 25.41 1.97 2.12
N ARG A 111 24.64 1.08 1.48
CA ARG A 111 23.95 1.36 0.21
C ARG A 111 22.63 2.12 0.39
N LEU A 112 22.07 2.13 1.59
CA LEU A 112 20.75 2.70 1.87
C LEU A 112 20.86 3.77 2.94
N ASN A 113 20.90 5.02 2.51
CA ASN A 113 20.96 6.16 3.42
C ASN A 113 19.55 6.60 3.82
N ILE A 114 19.36 6.89 5.10
CA ILE A 114 18.13 7.51 5.63
C ILE A 114 17.74 8.78 4.86
N LYS A 115 18.73 9.52 4.33
CA LYS A 115 18.49 10.72 3.50
C LYS A 115 17.69 10.38 2.24
N HIS A 116 17.99 9.27 1.56
CA HIS A 116 17.26 8.85 0.37
C HIS A 116 15.81 8.52 0.70
N LEU A 117 15.57 7.89 1.85
CA LEU A 117 14.21 7.62 2.32
C LEU A 117 13.43 8.91 2.56
N HIS A 118 14.02 9.92 3.21
CA HIS A 118 13.34 11.20 3.43
C HIS A 118 12.96 11.89 2.12
N VAL A 119 13.90 11.95 1.16
CA VAL A 119 13.64 12.51 -0.17
C VAL A 119 12.54 11.72 -0.89
N TYR A 120 12.61 10.39 -0.84
CA TYR A 120 11.61 9.51 -1.43
C TYR A 120 10.22 9.83 -0.87
N GLN A 121 10.06 9.77 0.45
CA GLN A 121 8.79 10.00 1.11
C GLN A 121 8.21 11.40 0.84
N TYR A 122 9.06 12.43 0.81
CA TYR A 122 8.62 13.79 0.53
C TYR A 122 8.04 13.92 -0.89
N LEU A 123 8.79 13.47 -1.89
CA LEU A 123 8.37 13.56 -3.29
C LEU A 123 7.15 12.67 -3.59
N THR A 124 7.10 11.46 -3.01
CA THR A 124 5.94 10.56 -3.16
C THR A 124 4.68 11.16 -2.54
N ARG A 125 4.77 11.86 -1.40
CA ARG A 125 3.60 12.54 -0.79
C ARG A 125 3.08 13.70 -1.62
N ILE A 126 3.95 14.35 -2.39
CA ILE A 126 3.55 15.42 -3.34
C ILE A 126 2.92 14.83 -4.61
N GLY A 127 3.08 13.53 -4.84
CA GLY A 127 2.50 12.82 -5.99
C GLY A 127 3.48 12.55 -7.12
N PHE A 128 4.79 12.74 -6.91
CA PHE A 128 5.79 12.32 -7.88
C PHE A 128 6.01 10.81 -7.86
N THR A 129 6.14 10.21 -9.04
CA THR A 129 6.59 8.82 -9.20
C THR A 129 8.11 8.79 -9.31
N LEU A 130 8.77 8.11 -8.37
CA LEU A 130 10.22 8.00 -8.32
C LEU A 130 10.67 6.67 -8.89
N ILE A 131 11.60 6.73 -9.85
CA ILE A 131 12.22 5.57 -10.46
C ILE A 131 13.69 5.57 -10.04
N ARG A 132 14.21 4.41 -9.61
CA ARG A 132 15.64 4.29 -9.30
C ARG A 132 16.44 4.43 -10.59
N HIS A 133 17.42 5.32 -10.56
CA HIS A 133 18.35 5.48 -11.67
C HIS A 133 19.10 4.16 -11.94
N ARG A 134 18.85 3.57 -13.11
CA ARG A 134 19.62 2.43 -13.63
C ARG A 134 20.65 2.97 -14.62
N THR A 135 21.90 2.58 -14.46
CA THR A 135 22.98 3.03 -15.35
C THR A 135 22.79 2.54 -16.79
N ASP A 136 21.98 1.51 -17.00
CA ASP A 136 21.63 0.96 -18.30
C ASP A 136 20.36 1.64 -18.85
N ARG A 137 20.54 2.58 -19.80
CA ARG A 137 19.46 3.40 -20.37
C ARG A 137 18.38 2.58 -21.08
N SER A 138 18.72 1.40 -21.58
CA SER A 138 17.80 0.52 -22.32
C SER A 138 16.58 0.05 -21.51
N MET A 139 16.70 -0.03 -20.18
CA MET A 139 15.59 -0.43 -19.30
C MET A 139 14.73 0.75 -18.81
N ILE A 140 15.26 1.97 -18.84
CA ILE A 140 14.52 3.17 -18.42
C ILE A 140 13.37 3.45 -19.39
N GLU A 141 13.63 3.31 -20.70
CA GLU A 141 12.63 3.51 -21.75
C GLU A 141 11.47 2.50 -21.65
N ALA A 142 11.74 1.27 -21.22
CA ALA A 142 10.70 0.24 -21.06
C ALA A 142 9.77 0.53 -19.87
N GLU A 143 10.32 1.01 -18.75
CA GLU A 143 9.56 1.36 -17.53
C GLU A 143 8.76 2.67 -17.72
N GLU A 144 9.32 3.68 -18.39
CA GLU A 144 8.60 4.91 -18.77
C GLU A 144 7.42 4.62 -19.70
N ASN A 145 7.62 3.75 -20.69
CA ASN A 145 6.54 3.34 -21.60
C ASN A 145 5.41 2.58 -20.89
N LEU A 146 5.72 1.79 -19.85
CA LEU A 146 4.71 1.11 -19.03
C LEU A 146 3.92 2.09 -18.15
N SER A 147 4.62 3.04 -17.52
CA SER A 147 4.03 4.11 -16.72
C SER A 147 3.09 4.98 -17.57
N ASN A 148 3.53 5.38 -18.77
CA ASN A 148 2.72 6.16 -19.71
C ASN A 148 1.47 5.41 -20.20
N LYS A 149 1.55 4.09 -20.42
CA LYS A 149 0.37 3.26 -20.76
C LYS A 149 -0.65 3.21 -19.61
N ASN A 150 -0.19 3.16 -18.36
CA ASN A 150 -1.06 3.16 -17.19
C ASN A 150 -1.71 4.54 -16.94
N ILE A 151 -1.04 5.64 -17.30
CA ILE A 151 -1.61 7.00 -17.27
C ILE A 151 -2.67 7.18 -18.36
N LYS A 152 -2.42 6.69 -19.59
CA LYS A 152 -3.40 6.75 -20.69
C LYS A 152 -4.71 6.01 -20.36
N ARG A 153 -4.61 4.78 -19.84
CA ARG A 153 -5.79 4.00 -19.42
C ARG A 153 -6.68 4.71 -18.39
N LYS A 154 -6.10 5.47 -17.46
CA LYS A 154 -6.87 6.28 -16.49
C LYS A 154 -7.58 7.47 -17.12
N ARG A 155 -7.05 8.00 -18.23
CA ARG A 155 -7.68 9.12 -18.96
C ARG A 155 -8.90 8.62 -19.72
N ASP A 156 -8.77 7.46 -20.35
CA ASP A 156 -9.88 6.80 -21.05
C ASP A 156 -10.99 6.37 -20.07
N GLU A 157 -10.67 5.91 -18.86
CA GLU A 157 -11.67 5.59 -17.82
C GLU A 157 -12.42 6.83 -17.30
N TYR A 158 -11.75 7.98 -17.15
CA TYR A 158 -12.41 9.23 -16.71
C TYR A 158 -13.25 9.87 -17.82
N GLU A 159 -12.81 9.76 -19.08
CA GLU A 159 -13.59 10.22 -20.24
C GLU A 159 -14.84 9.36 -20.48
N ASN A 160 -14.81 8.08 -20.11
CA ASN A 160 -15.99 7.19 -20.18
C ASN A 160 -16.96 7.34 -18.99
N GLU A 161 -16.56 7.99 -17.88
CA GLU A 161 -17.45 8.32 -16.75
C GLU A 161 -18.13 9.69 -16.90
N ILE A 162 -17.75 10.50 -17.90
CA ILE A 162 -18.49 11.71 -18.29
C ILE A 162 -19.56 11.30 -19.31
N ILE A 163 -20.56 10.54 -18.83
CA ILE A 163 -21.78 10.26 -19.57
C ILE A 163 -22.72 11.45 -19.35
N GLU A 164 -22.99 12.12 -20.47
CA GLU A 164 -24.00 13.11 -20.83
C GLU A 164 -24.87 13.76 -19.73
N PRO A 165 -25.01 15.12 -19.74
CA PRO A 165 -25.95 15.79 -18.85
C PRO A 165 -27.39 15.31 -19.11
N PRO A 166 -28.26 15.20 -18.07
CA PRO A 166 -29.64 14.76 -18.25
C PRO A 166 -30.39 15.72 -19.19
N GLU A 167 -31.01 15.20 -20.24
CA GLU A 167 -31.72 15.97 -21.28
C GLU A 167 -33.00 16.69 -20.81
N GLU A 168 -33.28 16.76 -19.51
CA GLU A 168 -34.57 17.27 -19.00
C GLU A 168 -34.60 18.79 -18.70
N GLU A 169 -33.51 19.54 -18.88
CA GLU A 169 -33.51 20.99 -18.65
C GLU A 169 -33.67 21.88 -19.89
N GLN A 170 -33.65 21.32 -21.10
CA GLN A 170 -33.80 22.12 -22.33
C GLN A 170 -35.27 22.36 -22.74
N GLN A 171 -36.22 21.55 -22.25
CA GLN A 171 -37.64 21.73 -22.59
C GLN A 171 -38.36 22.76 -21.70
N ARG A 172 -37.86 23.06 -20.49
CA ARG A 172 -38.45 24.10 -19.63
C ARG A 172 -38.09 25.54 -20.01
N GLN A 173 -37.10 25.74 -20.89
CA GLN A 173 -36.76 27.08 -21.36
C GLN A 173 -37.49 27.47 -22.66
N HIS A 174 -37.98 26.51 -23.45
CA HIS A 174 -38.71 26.84 -24.68
C HIS A 174 -40.19 27.20 -24.46
N GLU A 175 -40.81 26.74 -23.37
CA GLU A 175 -42.20 27.09 -23.05
C GLU A 175 -42.34 28.47 -22.38
N ASN A 176 -41.27 29.04 -21.82
CA ASN A 176 -41.33 30.35 -21.17
C ASN A 176 -41.17 31.56 -22.11
N TYR A 177 -40.84 31.35 -23.39
CA TYR A 177 -40.73 32.46 -24.37
C TYR A 177 -41.93 32.59 -25.32
N THR A 178 -42.89 31.66 -25.29
CA THR A 178 -44.09 31.74 -26.15
C THR A 178 -45.27 32.44 -25.47
N CYS A 179 -45.16 32.84 -24.21
CA CYS A 179 -46.23 33.51 -23.44
C CYS A 179 -45.94 34.99 -23.11
N GLN A 180 -45.03 35.66 -23.85
CA GLN A 180 -44.80 37.11 -23.74
C GLN A 180 -45.16 37.90 -25.02
N MET A 181 -45.83 37.28 -25.99
CA MET A 181 -46.34 37.97 -27.18
C MET A 181 -47.83 37.64 -27.39
N SER A 182 -48.66 38.07 -26.45
CA SER A 182 -50.11 38.22 -26.63
C SER A 182 -50.56 39.48 -25.89
#